data_AF-A0A432GPK3-F1
#
_entry.id   AF-A0A432GPK3-F1
#
_cell.length_a   1.000
_cell.length_b   1.000
_cell.length_c   1.000
_cell.angle_alpha   90.00
_cell.angle_beta   90.00
_cell.angle_gamma   90.00
#
_symmetry.space_group_name_H-M   'P 1'
#
loop_
_entity.id
_entity.type
_entity.pdbx_description
1 polymer ?
#
loop_
_entity_poly.entity_id
_entity_poly.type
_entity_poly.pdbx_seq_one_letter_code
_entity_poly.pdbx_strand_id
1 'polypeptide(L)'
;MGIEKKFRGHYKKIITLCGFLLLTFSAGAETIYELDFSTASGNVQNWFEKIKWEFREDVTDMNLRFEDGKLVIEPTEDEFGVLIREFEKKDYLHGVSKIRIEWGVDQYPLGADWSGPKDKIRNTREAISFMVFFGDTKLDSGFALAPDLPYFISFFLAKNESPDQIYYGNYWQEGGRYLCIPCDGSIGKTYITEIDLSAKFFELFGKKQLPVTALGIEVDVQTTEKVNGRHSKAFIKRVELF
;
A
#
# COMPACT_ATOMS: atom_id res chain seq x y z
N MET A 1 -20.85 -57.92 -67.50
CA MET A 1 -20.89 -59.24 -66.82
C MET A 1 -19.70 -59.29 -65.87
N GLY A 2 -19.93 -59.46 -64.56
CA GLY A 2 -18.94 -60.01 -63.62
C GLY A 2 -17.84 -59.11 -63.04
N ILE A 3 -18.16 -58.51 -61.87
CA ILE A 3 -17.47 -58.66 -60.56
C ILE A 3 -15.96 -58.35 -60.42
N GLU A 4 -15.72 -57.37 -59.53
CA GLU A 4 -14.64 -57.13 -58.55
C GLU A 4 -13.28 -57.84 -58.67
N LYS A 5 -12.21 -57.05 -58.44
CA LYS A 5 -11.23 -57.39 -57.39
C LYS A 5 -10.57 -56.15 -56.78
N LYS A 6 -10.68 -56.09 -55.44
CA LYS A 6 -10.03 -55.22 -54.46
C LYS A 6 -8.55 -54.94 -54.75
N PHE A 7 -8.15 -53.68 -54.58
CA PHE A 7 -6.82 -53.34 -54.06
C PHE A 7 -6.96 -52.44 -52.83
N ARG A 8 -6.46 -52.93 -51.71
CA ARG A 8 -6.35 -52.25 -50.41
C ARG A 8 -4.86 -52.05 -50.17
N GLY A 9 -4.41 -50.83 -49.94
CA GLY A 9 -2.99 -50.56 -49.68
C GLY A 9 -2.67 -49.12 -49.30
N HIS A 10 -2.80 -48.82 -48.00
CA HIS A 10 -2.07 -47.82 -47.23
C HIS A 10 -2.06 -46.35 -47.70
N TYR A 11 -3.11 -45.60 -47.35
CA TYR A 11 -3.00 -44.15 -47.15
C TYR A 11 -2.35 -43.86 -45.79
N LYS A 12 -1.08 -43.41 -45.81
CA LYS A 12 -0.44 -42.77 -44.66
C LYS A 12 -1.21 -41.48 -44.35
N LYS A 13 -1.91 -41.44 -43.23
CA LYS A 13 -2.49 -40.20 -42.68
C LYS A 13 -1.34 -39.31 -42.21
N ILE A 14 -1.01 -38.27 -42.97
CA ILE A 14 -0.19 -37.16 -42.48
C ILE A 14 -1.15 -36.29 -41.65
N ILE A 15 -1.08 -36.44 -40.33
CA ILE A 15 -1.72 -35.52 -39.40
C ILE A 15 -0.75 -34.36 -39.22
N THR A 16 -0.95 -33.28 -39.96
CA THR A 16 -0.23 -32.03 -39.72
C THR A 16 -0.80 -31.42 -38.45
N LEU A 17 -0.09 -31.63 -37.34
CA LEU A 17 -0.38 -30.99 -36.06
C LEU A 17 0.04 -29.52 -36.16
N CYS A 18 -0.90 -28.63 -36.50
CA CYS A 18 -0.70 -27.19 -36.34
C CYS A 18 -0.67 -26.89 -34.83
N GLY A 19 0.52 -26.93 -34.24
CA GLY A 19 0.76 -26.44 -32.89
C GLY A 19 0.52 -24.93 -32.87
N PHE A 20 -0.65 -24.52 -32.36
CA PHE A 20 -0.85 -23.15 -31.91
C PHE A 20 0.09 -22.94 -30.70
N LEU A 21 1.25 -22.33 -30.94
CA LEU A 21 2.00 -21.70 -29.86
C LEU A 21 1.13 -20.55 -29.33
N LEU A 22 0.43 -20.80 -28.24
CA LEU A 22 -0.10 -19.73 -27.39
C LEU A 22 1.11 -19.05 -26.74
N LEU A 23 1.67 -18.06 -27.43
CA LEU A 23 2.54 -17.08 -26.82
C LEU A 23 1.67 -16.28 -25.85
N THR A 24 1.58 -16.74 -24.60
CA THR A 24 1.09 -15.91 -23.50
C THR A 24 2.12 -14.82 -23.27
N PHE A 25 1.99 -13.71 -23.99
CA PHE A 25 2.59 -12.46 -23.58
C PHE A 25 1.93 -12.10 -22.26
N SER A 26 2.59 -12.41 -21.14
CA SER A 26 2.30 -11.72 -19.88
C SER A 26 2.68 -10.27 -20.13
N ALA A 27 1.72 -9.46 -20.57
CA ALA A 27 1.85 -8.01 -20.48
C ALA A 27 2.06 -7.72 -18.99
N GLY A 28 3.30 -7.46 -18.59
CA GLY A 28 3.55 -6.91 -17.27
C GLY A 28 2.75 -5.63 -17.18
N ALA A 29 1.91 -5.50 -16.15
CA ALA A 29 1.17 -4.27 -15.93
C ALA A 29 2.18 -3.11 -15.87
N GLU A 30 1.95 -2.07 -16.65
CA GLU A 30 2.81 -0.89 -16.69
C GLU A 30 2.74 -0.17 -15.33
N THR A 31 3.89 0.14 -14.73
CA THR A 31 3.94 0.89 -13.48
C THR A 31 3.48 2.33 -13.72
N ILE A 32 2.34 2.71 -13.16
CA ILE A 32 1.74 4.06 -13.26
C ILE A 32 2.47 5.04 -12.34
N TYR A 33 2.88 4.59 -11.16
CA TYR A 33 3.60 5.40 -10.20
C TYR A 33 4.57 4.54 -9.39
N GLU A 34 5.72 5.12 -9.08
CA GLU A 34 6.77 4.47 -8.33
C GLU A 34 7.43 5.42 -7.33
N LEU A 35 7.66 4.90 -6.13
CA LEU A 35 8.54 5.48 -5.13
C LEU A 35 9.62 4.43 -4.81
N ASP A 36 10.85 4.62 -5.28
CA ASP A 36 11.96 3.68 -5.10
C ASP A 36 13.12 4.35 -4.36
N PHE A 37 13.47 3.82 -3.18
CA PHE A 37 14.54 4.33 -2.33
C PHE A 37 15.90 3.64 -2.54
N SER A 38 15.99 2.65 -3.43
CA SER A 38 17.22 1.87 -3.68
C SER A 38 18.43 2.72 -4.07
N THR A 39 18.19 3.87 -4.71
CA THR A 39 19.21 4.84 -5.13
C THR A 39 19.09 6.19 -4.42
N ALA A 40 18.12 6.34 -3.50
CA ALA A 40 17.93 7.57 -2.75
C ALA A 40 19.09 7.82 -1.80
N SER A 41 19.53 9.08 -1.72
CA SER A 41 20.69 9.48 -0.92
C SER A 41 20.67 10.97 -0.60
N GLY A 42 21.45 11.38 0.39
CA GLY A 42 21.55 12.77 0.83
C GLY A 42 20.43 13.20 1.77
N ASN A 43 20.09 14.49 1.74
CA ASN A 43 19.06 15.07 2.60
C ASN A 43 17.65 14.61 2.17
N VAL A 44 16.90 14.02 3.09
CA VAL A 44 15.57 13.43 2.84
C VAL A 44 14.55 14.48 2.41
N GLN A 45 14.53 15.64 3.07
CA GLN A 45 13.60 16.72 2.73
C GLN A 45 13.79 17.20 1.29
N ASN A 46 15.02 17.53 0.92
CA ASN A 46 15.36 17.94 -0.45
C ASN A 46 15.02 16.86 -1.50
N TRP A 47 15.09 15.58 -1.14
CA TRP A 47 14.74 14.48 -2.05
C TRP A 47 13.22 14.42 -2.28
N PHE A 48 12.43 14.49 -1.22
CA PHE A 48 10.97 14.48 -1.30
C PHE A 48 10.39 15.73 -1.96
N GLU A 49 10.95 16.91 -1.68
CA GLU A 49 10.55 18.16 -2.34
C GLU A 49 10.73 18.07 -3.87
N LYS A 50 11.83 17.47 -4.35
CA LYS A 50 12.08 17.27 -5.80
C LYS A 50 11.03 16.39 -6.48
N ILE A 51 10.48 15.42 -5.75
CA ILE A 51 9.40 14.56 -6.24
C ILE A 51 8.01 15.06 -5.81
N LYS A 52 7.91 16.31 -5.35
CA LYS A 52 6.68 17.03 -4.98
C LYS A 52 5.88 16.37 -3.85
N TRP A 53 6.56 15.75 -2.90
CA TRP A 53 5.99 15.34 -1.62
C TRP A 53 6.18 16.44 -0.59
N GLU A 54 5.19 16.61 0.28
CA GLU A 54 5.14 17.60 1.34
C GLU A 54 5.29 16.92 2.70
N PHE A 55 5.92 17.63 3.64
CA PHE A 55 6.05 17.23 5.04
C PHE A 55 4.93 17.92 5.82
N ARG A 56 4.16 17.16 6.60
CA ARG A 56 3.09 17.67 7.45
C ARG A 56 3.28 17.18 8.89
N GLU A 57 2.77 17.98 9.82
CA GLU A 57 2.89 17.76 11.26
C GLU A 57 4.37 17.61 11.67
N ASP A 58 4.69 16.70 12.58
CA ASP A 58 6.02 16.58 13.20
C ASP A 58 6.97 15.66 12.42
N VAL A 59 6.64 15.28 11.16
CA VAL A 59 7.39 14.24 10.43
C VAL A 59 8.86 14.59 10.17
N THR A 60 9.21 15.88 10.18
CA THR A 60 10.61 16.33 10.06
C THR A 60 11.47 15.95 11.26
N ASP A 61 10.85 15.74 12.42
CA ASP A 61 11.54 15.49 13.68
C ASP A 61 11.74 13.99 13.94
N MET A 62 11.11 13.13 13.12
CA MET A 62 11.11 11.66 13.23
C MET A 62 12.38 10.96 12.70
N ASN A 63 13.53 11.64 12.73
CA ASN A 63 14.85 11.10 12.35
C ASN A 63 14.86 10.35 11.00
N LEU A 64 14.28 10.99 9.97
CA LEU A 64 14.20 10.45 8.63
C LEU A 64 15.59 10.36 7.97
N ARG A 65 15.90 9.23 7.36
CA ARG A 65 17.17 9.04 6.63
C ARG A 65 17.10 7.99 5.53
N PHE A 66 17.95 8.13 4.54
CA PHE A 66 18.21 7.06 3.58
C PHE A 66 19.32 6.14 4.09
N GLU A 67 19.05 4.84 4.18
CA GLU A 67 19.97 3.82 4.70
C GLU A 67 19.75 2.50 3.95
N ASP A 68 20.79 1.94 3.35
CA ASP A 68 20.75 0.65 2.64
C ASP A 68 19.59 0.49 1.63
N GLY A 69 19.35 1.53 0.83
CA GLY A 69 18.28 1.54 -0.17
C GLY A 69 16.86 1.61 0.42
N LYS A 70 16.72 2.16 1.63
CA LYS A 70 15.46 2.36 2.34
C LYS A 70 15.32 3.82 2.76
N LEU A 71 14.09 4.30 2.84
CA LEU A 71 13.73 5.36 3.77
C LEU A 71 13.50 4.73 5.15
N VAL A 72 14.25 5.16 6.15
CA VAL A 72 14.05 4.79 7.56
C VAL A 72 13.36 5.94 8.28
N ILE A 73 12.40 5.60 9.13
CA ILE A 73 11.64 6.52 9.99
C ILE A 73 11.77 6.02 11.42
N GLU A 74 12.19 6.89 12.34
CA GLU A 74 12.57 6.51 13.70
C GLU A 74 12.21 7.62 14.69
N PRO A 75 10.90 7.79 15.00
CA PRO A 75 10.46 8.81 15.94
C PRO A 75 11.00 8.50 17.35
N THR A 76 11.69 9.49 17.91
CA THR A 76 12.25 9.41 19.26
C THR A 76 11.39 10.10 20.29
N GLU A 77 10.45 10.95 19.87
CA GLU A 77 9.51 11.65 20.75
C GLU A 77 8.05 11.27 20.44
N ASP A 78 7.14 11.84 21.21
CA ASP A 78 5.70 11.58 21.16
C ASP A 78 5.05 12.34 19.98
N GLU A 79 5.21 11.80 18.76
CA GLU A 79 5.00 12.53 17.50
C GLU A 79 3.95 11.89 16.59
N PHE A 80 3.31 12.73 15.77
CA PHE A 80 2.48 12.34 14.63
C PHE A 80 3.00 13.06 13.38
N GLY A 81 3.11 12.34 12.26
CA GLY A 81 3.78 12.85 11.08
C GLY A 81 3.28 12.21 9.79
N VAL A 82 3.16 13.02 8.74
CA VAL A 82 2.73 12.56 7.42
C VAL A 82 3.61 13.15 6.32
N LEU A 83 4.16 12.29 5.47
CA LEU A 83 4.66 12.67 4.14
C LEU A 83 3.53 12.48 3.15
N ILE A 84 3.20 13.48 2.35
CA ILE A 84 2.05 13.39 1.42
C ILE A 84 2.39 13.86 0.02
N ARG A 85 1.89 13.13 -0.97
CA ARG A 85 1.90 13.51 -2.38
C ARG A 85 0.47 13.74 -2.84
N GLU A 86 0.05 15.00 -2.88
CA GLU A 86 -1.21 15.38 -3.53
C GLU A 86 -0.99 15.61 -5.03
N PHE A 87 -1.82 14.98 -5.85
CA PHE A 87 -1.77 15.18 -7.30
C PHE A 87 -2.61 16.39 -7.70
N GLU A 88 -2.16 17.13 -8.70
CA GLU A 88 -3.05 18.07 -9.38
C GLU A 88 -4.09 17.27 -10.18
N LYS A 89 -5.28 17.84 -10.41
CA LYS A 89 -6.38 17.13 -11.10
C LYS A 89 -6.02 16.54 -12.46
N LYS A 90 -5.10 17.19 -13.19
CA LYS A 90 -4.60 16.70 -14.49
C LYS A 90 -3.62 15.51 -14.37
N ASP A 91 -3.07 15.30 -13.18
CA ASP A 91 -2.05 14.29 -12.86
C ASP A 91 -2.62 13.18 -11.94
N TYR A 92 -3.95 13.12 -11.75
CA TYR A 92 -4.58 12.02 -11.02
C TYR A 92 -4.21 10.67 -11.63
N LEU A 93 -3.93 9.69 -10.77
CA LEU A 93 -3.55 8.36 -11.27
C LEU A 93 -4.83 7.59 -11.60
N HIS A 94 -5.11 7.49 -12.89
CA HIS A 94 -6.22 6.74 -13.45
C HIS A 94 -5.81 5.31 -13.75
N GLY A 95 -6.75 4.35 -13.63
CA GLY A 95 -6.51 2.97 -14.04
C GLY A 95 -5.66 2.14 -13.09
N VAL A 96 -5.22 2.70 -11.95
CA VAL A 96 -4.52 1.94 -10.90
C VAL A 96 -5.40 0.78 -10.44
N SER A 97 -4.90 -0.42 -10.63
CA SER A 97 -5.54 -1.70 -10.32
C SER A 97 -4.83 -2.43 -9.19
N LYS A 98 -3.50 -2.27 -9.05
CA LYS A 98 -2.70 -2.99 -8.06
C LYS A 98 -1.77 -2.03 -7.32
N ILE A 99 -1.53 -2.33 -6.05
CA ILE A 99 -0.45 -1.72 -5.26
C ILE A 99 0.52 -2.81 -4.80
N ARG A 100 1.81 -2.48 -4.78
CA ARG A 100 2.87 -3.28 -4.17
C ARG A 100 3.74 -2.40 -3.27
N ILE A 101 3.97 -2.82 -2.02
CA ILE A 101 4.77 -2.10 -1.03
C ILE A 101 5.85 -3.04 -0.48
N GLU A 102 7.11 -2.62 -0.52
CA GLU A 102 8.24 -3.30 0.12
C GLU A 102 8.71 -2.49 1.32
N TRP A 103 8.57 -3.05 2.51
CA TRP A 103 8.66 -2.30 3.78
C TRP A 103 8.78 -3.22 4.98
N GLY A 104 9.00 -2.68 6.16
CA GLY A 104 9.10 -3.47 7.38
C GLY A 104 9.19 -2.62 8.63
N VAL A 105 9.17 -3.30 9.78
CA VAL A 105 9.27 -2.70 11.10
C VAL A 105 10.41 -3.36 11.86
N ASP A 106 11.30 -2.54 12.42
CA ASP A 106 12.36 -2.99 13.32
C ASP A 106 11.91 -2.89 14.79
N GLN A 107 10.98 -1.96 15.08
CA GLN A 107 10.37 -1.81 16.40
C GLN A 107 8.95 -1.24 16.27
N TYR A 108 7.95 -2.00 16.72
CA TYR A 108 6.57 -1.52 16.81
C TYR A 108 6.36 -0.57 18.00
N PRO A 109 5.44 0.40 17.89
CA PRO A 109 5.03 1.23 19.02
C PRO A 109 4.47 0.39 20.17
N LEU A 110 5.04 0.54 21.36
CA LEU A 110 4.57 -0.16 22.56
C LEU A 110 3.34 0.55 23.14
N GLY A 111 2.23 -0.16 23.27
CA GLY A 111 0.95 0.37 23.73
C GLY A 111 -0.06 0.64 22.62
N ALA A 112 0.33 0.48 21.35
CA ALA A 112 -0.59 0.51 20.22
C ALA A 112 -1.64 -0.61 20.32
N ASP A 113 -2.90 -0.25 20.08
CA ASP A 113 -4.04 -1.18 20.10
C ASP A 113 -5.13 -0.70 19.14
N TRP A 114 -5.29 -1.41 18.01
CA TRP A 114 -6.36 -1.18 17.06
C TRP A 114 -7.60 -2.06 17.30
N SER A 115 -7.59 -2.89 18.34
CA SER A 115 -8.65 -3.86 18.60
C SER A 115 -9.90 -3.24 19.22
N GLY A 116 -11.02 -3.93 19.04
CA GLY A 116 -12.32 -3.53 19.61
C GLY A 116 -13.25 -2.82 18.64
N PRO A 117 -14.43 -2.39 19.12
CA PRO A 117 -15.47 -1.85 18.27
C PRO A 117 -15.16 -0.39 17.88
N LYS A 118 -15.62 0.01 16.68
CA LYS A 118 -15.26 1.31 16.06
C LYS A 118 -15.67 2.54 16.88
N ASP A 119 -16.71 2.43 17.70
CA ASP A 119 -17.24 3.49 18.56
C ASP A 119 -16.43 3.70 19.86
N LYS A 120 -15.51 2.80 20.19
CA LYS A 120 -14.60 2.97 21.32
C LYS A 120 -13.37 3.76 20.89
N ILE A 121 -12.91 4.71 21.71
CA ILE A 121 -11.60 5.34 21.50
C ILE A 121 -10.51 4.29 21.77
N ARG A 122 -9.61 4.14 20.80
CA ARG A 122 -8.51 3.18 20.78
C ARG A 122 -7.16 3.90 20.70
N ASN A 123 -6.08 3.23 21.11
CA ASN A 123 -4.73 3.75 20.91
C ASN A 123 -4.24 3.35 19.51
N THR A 124 -4.88 3.89 18.47
CA THR A 124 -4.59 3.59 17.06
C THR A 124 -3.27 4.24 16.67
N ARG A 125 -2.18 3.48 16.80
CA ARG A 125 -0.80 3.92 16.53
C ARG A 125 -0.12 2.92 15.62
N GLU A 126 0.84 3.39 14.85
CA GLU A 126 1.50 2.60 13.85
C GLU A 126 2.95 3.03 13.68
N ALA A 127 3.83 2.04 13.53
CA ALA A 127 5.22 2.33 13.20
C ALA A 127 5.33 2.98 11.82
N ILE A 128 4.42 2.61 10.92
CA ILE A 128 4.32 3.13 9.56
C ILE A 128 2.99 2.71 8.92
N SER A 129 2.40 3.60 8.14
CA SER A 129 1.32 3.30 7.22
C SER A 129 1.57 3.92 5.83
N PHE A 130 1.01 3.29 4.80
CA PHE A 130 0.93 3.83 3.45
C PHE A 130 -0.53 4.05 3.07
N MET A 131 -0.89 5.31 2.83
CA MET A 131 -2.26 5.73 2.55
C MET A 131 -2.45 5.97 1.06
N VAL A 132 -3.58 5.50 0.52
CA VAL A 132 -4.02 5.81 -0.84
C VAL A 132 -5.37 6.51 -0.76
N PHE A 133 -5.45 7.72 -1.32
CA PHE A 133 -6.65 8.56 -1.32
C PHE A 133 -7.33 8.56 -2.68
N PHE A 134 -8.66 8.51 -2.69
CA PHE A 134 -9.46 8.27 -3.89
C PHE A 134 -10.53 9.35 -4.11
N GLY A 135 -10.43 10.05 -5.23
CA GLY A 135 -11.37 11.09 -5.65
C GLY A 135 -11.29 12.40 -4.85
N ASP A 136 -12.23 13.30 -5.16
CA ASP A 136 -12.28 14.68 -4.63
C ASP A 136 -13.31 14.85 -3.51
N THR A 137 -14.27 13.92 -3.38
CA THR A 137 -15.36 14.04 -2.42
C THR A 137 -14.84 13.80 -1.02
N LYS A 138 -14.75 14.87 -0.23
CA LYS A 138 -14.37 14.82 1.18
C LYS A 138 -15.56 14.37 2.04
N LEU A 139 -15.28 13.52 3.01
CA LEU A 139 -16.24 12.92 3.94
C LEU A 139 -15.92 13.41 5.35
N ASP A 140 -16.95 13.53 6.17
CA ASP A 140 -16.85 14.05 7.53
C ASP A 140 -15.83 13.26 8.35
N SER A 141 -14.95 13.98 9.04
CA SER A 141 -13.92 13.38 9.89
C SER A 141 -14.47 12.75 11.17
N GLY A 142 -15.70 13.07 11.57
CA GLY A 142 -16.26 12.74 12.87
C GLY A 142 -15.71 13.61 14.01
N PHE A 143 -14.89 14.62 13.71
CA PHE A 143 -14.29 15.52 14.70
C PHE A 143 -14.10 16.93 14.17
N ALA A 144 -14.72 17.92 14.83
CA ALA A 144 -14.83 19.30 14.32
C ALA A 144 -13.48 20.03 14.08
N LEU A 145 -12.37 19.54 14.65
CA LEU A 145 -11.04 20.13 14.44
C LEU A 145 -10.18 19.35 13.43
N ALA A 146 -10.62 18.17 12.99
CA ALA A 146 -9.94 17.38 11.97
C ALA A 146 -10.53 17.70 10.58
N PRO A 147 -9.68 17.88 9.55
CA PRO A 147 -10.15 18.17 8.20
C PRO A 147 -10.87 16.97 7.60
N ASP A 148 -11.88 17.22 6.77
CA ASP A 148 -12.53 16.17 5.99
C ASP A 148 -11.58 15.60 4.92
N LEU A 149 -11.62 14.29 4.74
CA LEU A 149 -10.75 13.55 3.81
C LEU A 149 -11.57 12.77 2.78
N PRO A 150 -11.07 12.57 1.55
CA PRO A 150 -11.69 11.66 0.61
C PRO A 150 -11.62 10.20 1.09
N TYR A 151 -12.26 9.29 0.37
CA TYR A 151 -12.10 7.86 0.65
C TYR A 151 -10.63 7.48 0.65
N PHE A 152 -10.19 6.71 1.63
CA PHE A 152 -8.82 6.22 1.67
C PHE A 152 -8.71 4.80 2.21
N ILE A 153 -7.68 4.11 1.72
CA ILE A 153 -7.23 2.84 2.27
C ILE A 153 -5.83 3.07 2.81
N SER A 154 -5.64 2.84 4.11
CA SER A 154 -4.34 2.85 4.76
C SER A 154 -3.88 1.42 4.99
N PHE A 155 -2.74 1.06 4.40
CA PHE A 155 -2.06 -0.18 4.71
C PHE A 155 -1.10 0.10 5.85
N PHE A 156 -1.08 -0.72 6.90
CA PHE A 156 -0.13 -0.56 8.00
C PHE A 156 0.46 -1.90 8.42
N LEU A 157 1.55 -1.85 9.18
CA LEU A 157 2.14 -3.01 9.82
C LEU A 157 1.96 -2.87 11.33
N ALA A 158 1.46 -3.92 11.97
CA ALA A 158 1.26 -3.91 13.41
C ALA A 158 1.56 -5.26 14.05
N LYS A 159 1.63 -5.27 15.38
CA LYS A 159 2.18 -6.39 16.15
C LYS A 159 1.14 -7.44 16.50
N ASN A 160 -0.08 -7.00 16.84
CA ASN A 160 -1.11 -7.84 17.46
C ASN A 160 -2.39 -7.93 16.62
N GLU A 161 -2.45 -7.18 15.52
CA GLU A 161 -3.57 -7.09 14.60
C GLU A 161 -3.58 -8.28 13.62
N SER A 162 -4.69 -8.43 12.90
CA SER A 162 -4.96 -9.55 12.02
C SER A 162 -5.10 -9.09 10.56
N PRO A 163 -4.56 -9.84 9.58
CA PRO A 163 -4.68 -9.49 8.17
C PRO A 163 -6.09 -9.65 7.59
N ASP A 164 -6.97 -10.40 8.25
CA ASP A 164 -8.34 -10.65 7.78
C ASP A 164 -9.35 -9.64 8.33
N GLN A 165 -8.89 -8.64 9.09
CA GLN A 165 -9.74 -7.64 9.73
C GLN A 165 -9.62 -6.28 9.06
N ILE A 166 -10.77 -5.64 8.91
CA ILE A 166 -10.87 -4.22 8.55
C ILE A 166 -10.84 -3.41 9.85
N TYR A 167 -9.87 -2.51 9.94
CA TYR A 167 -9.73 -1.58 11.05
C TYR A 167 -10.26 -0.20 10.70
N TYR A 168 -10.56 0.57 11.75
CA TYR A 168 -11.05 1.93 11.68
C TYR A 168 -10.18 2.80 12.60
N GLY A 169 -9.88 4.01 12.17
CA GLY A 169 -9.32 5.04 13.04
C GLY A 169 -10.33 5.52 14.07
N ASN A 170 -9.89 6.37 15.00
CA ASN A 170 -10.80 7.09 15.87
C ASN A 170 -11.62 8.13 15.08
N TYR A 171 -11.05 8.64 13.99
CA TYR A 171 -11.65 9.60 13.05
C TYR A 171 -11.83 8.99 11.65
N TRP A 172 -12.48 9.74 10.76
CA TRP A 172 -12.75 9.41 9.36
C TRP A 172 -13.39 8.03 9.14
N GLN A 173 -14.24 7.57 10.07
CA GLN A 173 -14.80 6.21 10.02
C GLN A 173 -15.70 5.96 8.80
N GLU A 174 -16.27 7.02 8.21
CA GLU A 174 -17.06 6.92 6.99
C GLU A 174 -16.19 6.58 5.77
N GLY A 175 -15.11 7.35 5.57
CA GLY A 175 -14.26 7.28 4.38
C GLY A 175 -12.98 6.45 4.50
N GLY A 176 -12.49 6.20 5.71
CA GLY A 176 -11.21 5.58 5.99
C GLY A 176 -11.32 4.09 6.31
N ARG A 177 -10.43 3.28 5.73
CA ARG A 177 -10.27 1.85 6.05
C ARG A 177 -8.81 1.55 6.26
N TYR A 178 -8.50 0.83 7.32
CA TYR A 178 -7.13 0.49 7.70
C TYR A 178 -6.96 -1.03 7.61
N LEU A 179 -5.92 -1.48 6.91
CA LEU A 179 -5.65 -2.88 6.63
C LEU A 179 -4.26 -3.23 7.13
N CYS A 180 -4.16 -4.09 8.15
CA CYS A 180 -2.85 -4.58 8.58
C CYS A 180 -2.41 -5.72 7.66
N ILE A 181 -1.61 -5.46 6.62
CA ILE A 181 -1.25 -6.50 5.65
C ILE A 181 0.20 -6.34 5.17
N PRO A 182 1.06 -7.36 5.31
CA PRO A 182 0.85 -8.54 6.15
C PRO A 182 0.94 -8.19 7.64
N CYS A 183 0.12 -8.84 8.47
CA CYS A 183 0.16 -8.70 9.92
C CYS A 183 0.59 -10.02 10.55
N ASP A 184 1.89 -10.20 10.76
CA ASP A 184 2.41 -11.34 11.56
C ASP A 184 3.23 -10.87 12.78
N GLY A 185 3.39 -9.56 12.95
CA GLY A 185 4.11 -8.92 14.06
C GLY A 185 5.62 -9.18 14.10
N SER A 186 6.21 -9.80 13.07
CA SER A 186 7.65 -10.05 13.05
C SER A 186 8.43 -8.76 12.78
N ILE A 187 9.54 -8.61 13.49
CA ILE A 187 10.47 -7.47 13.36
C ILE A 187 11.68 -7.82 12.49
N GLY A 188 12.32 -6.82 11.88
CA GLY A 188 13.56 -6.98 11.11
C GLY A 188 13.39 -7.72 9.79
N LYS A 189 12.15 -7.99 9.37
CA LYS A 189 11.79 -8.65 8.11
C LYS A 189 11.31 -7.60 7.10
N THR A 190 11.67 -7.78 5.83
CA THR A 190 11.03 -7.05 4.74
C THR A 190 9.79 -7.83 4.28
N TYR A 191 8.65 -7.17 4.33
CA TYR A 191 7.40 -7.64 3.77
C TYR A 191 7.19 -7.08 2.37
N ILE A 192 6.44 -7.86 1.60
CA ILE A 192 5.85 -7.43 0.34
C ILE A 192 4.34 -7.46 0.55
N THR A 193 3.72 -6.30 0.55
CA THR A 193 2.27 -6.17 0.52
C THR A 193 1.86 -6.01 -0.92
N GLU A 194 1.07 -6.93 -1.45
CA GLU A 194 0.54 -6.85 -2.82
C GLU A 194 -0.97 -7.02 -2.79
N ILE A 195 -1.70 -6.03 -3.31
CA ILE A 195 -3.17 -5.96 -3.21
C ILE A 195 -3.74 -5.56 -4.57
N ASP A 196 -4.77 -6.28 -5.02
CA ASP A 196 -5.70 -5.79 -6.04
C ASP A 196 -6.50 -4.63 -5.43
N LEU A 197 -6.03 -3.42 -5.69
CA LEU A 197 -6.54 -2.20 -5.11
C LEU A 197 -7.97 -1.91 -5.60
N SER A 198 -8.29 -2.29 -6.84
CA SER A 198 -9.61 -2.08 -7.41
C SER A 198 -10.66 -2.98 -6.80
N ALA A 199 -10.36 -4.28 -6.71
CA ALA A 199 -11.22 -5.23 -6.03
C ALA A 199 -11.37 -4.87 -4.55
N LYS A 200 -10.26 -4.50 -3.88
CA LYS A 200 -10.30 -4.13 -2.46
C LYS A 200 -11.10 -2.86 -2.21
N PHE A 201 -10.97 -1.83 -3.06
CA PHE A 201 -11.80 -0.63 -2.94
C PHE A 201 -13.29 -0.94 -3.10
N PHE A 202 -13.63 -1.77 -4.09
CA PHE A 202 -15.02 -2.19 -4.30
C PHE A 202 -15.57 -2.97 -3.09
N GLU A 203 -14.79 -3.91 -2.55
CA GLU A 203 -15.14 -4.67 -1.35
C GLU A 203 -15.42 -3.76 -0.15
N LEU A 204 -14.57 -2.76 0.08
CA LEU A 204 -14.62 -1.90 1.25
C LEU A 204 -15.72 -0.83 1.21
N PHE A 205 -16.03 -0.32 0.02
CA PHE A 205 -16.89 0.85 -0.16
C PHE A 205 -18.13 0.60 -1.02
N GLY A 206 -18.24 -0.57 -1.67
CA GLY A 206 -19.37 -0.91 -2.55
C GLY A 206 -19.47 -0.01 -3.79
N LYS A 207 -18.35 0.58 -4.20
CA LYS A 207 -18.28 1.59 -5.28
C LYS A 207 -17.17 1.24 -6.25
N LYS A 208 -17.32 1.66 -7.51
CA LYS A 208 -16.21 1.62 -8.47
C LYS A 208 -15.09 2.53 -7.94
N GLN A 209 -13.85 2.04 -8.02
CA GLN A 209 -12.67 2.80 -7.62
C GLN A 209 -12.60 4.15 -8.35
N LEU A 210 -12.40 5.21 -7.58
CA LEU A 210 -12.13 6.55 -8.08
C LEU A 210 -10.63 6.68 -8.41
N PRO A 211 -10.21 7.68 -9.21
CA PRO A 211 -8.79 7.93 -9.43
C PRO A 211 -8.06 8.17 -8.11
N VAL A 212 -6.78 7.76 -8.04
CA VAL A 212 -5.93 8.07 -6.89
C VAL A 212 -5.55 9.55 -6.96
N THR A 213 -5.87 10.30 -5.91
CA THR A 213 -5.72 11.75 -5.83
C THR A 213 -4.62 12.19 -4.86
N ALA A 214 -4.26 11.32 -3.92
CA ALA A 214 -3.06 11.50 -3.10
C ALA A 214 -2.49 10.17 -2.59
N LEU A 215 -1.23 10.22 -2.17
CA LEU A 215 -0.52 9.15 -1.46
C LEU A 215 0.05 9.69 -0.16
N GLY A 216 0.08 8.89 0.90
CA GLY A 216 0.65 9.26 2.19
C GLY A 216 1.57 8.20 2.76
N ILE A 217 2.63 8.62 3.45
CA ILE A 217 3.37 7.79 4.41
C ILE A 217 3.12 8.43 5.77
N GLU A 218 2.41 7.73 6.65
CA GLU A 218 2.01 8.24 7.95
C GLU A 218 2.69 7.43 9.06
N VAL A 219 3.05 8.12 10.13
CA VAL A 219 3.58 7.55 11.37
C VAL A 219 2.89 8.25 12.53
N ASP A 220 2.21 7.49 13.37
CA ASP A 220 1.63 7.95 14.62
C ASP A 220 2.18 7.10 15.77
N VAL A 221 3.00 7.70 16.61
CA VAL A 221 3.51 7.05 17.83
C VAL A 221 3.04 7.76 19.10
N GLN A 222 2.05 8.64 18.98
CA GLN A 222 1.56 9.40 20.12
C GLN A 222 1.07 8.46 21.23
N THR A 223 1.26 8.82 22.50
CA THR A 223 0.83 8.04 23.67
C THR A 223 1.34 6.59 23.66
N THR A 224 2.57 6.36 23.18
CA THR A 224 3.26 5.06 23.22
C THR A 224 4.48 5.11 24.14
N GLU A 225 5.02 3.95 24.53
CA GLU A 225 6.20 3.88 25.39
C GLU A 225 7.51 3.79 24.59
N LYS A 226 8.56 4.49 25.04
CA LYS A 226 9.90 4.36 24.46
C LYS A 226 10.53 3.03 24.86
N VAL A 227 11.06 2.33 23.86
CA VAL A 227 11.91 1.14 24.03
C VAL A 227 13.21 1.39 23.26
N ASN A 228 14.36 1.12 23.88
CA ASN A 228 15.68 1.39 23.27
C ASN A 228 15.88 2.84 22.79
N GLY A 229 15.29 3.82 23.49
CA GLY A 229 15.45 5.24 23.20
C GLY A 229 14.55 5.80 22.09
N ARG A 230 13.60 5.02 21.57
CA ARG A 230 12.67 5.43 20.51
C ARG A 230 11.28 4.86 20.72
N HIS A 231 10.27 5.45 20.10
CA HIS A 231 8.91 4.93 20.15
C HIS A 231 8.70 3.81 19.12
N SER A 232 9.20 4.00 17.90
CA SER A 232 9.15 2.99 16.85
C SER A 232 10.38 3.08 15.94
N LYS A 233 10.54 2.09 15.05
CA LYS A 233 11.46 2.16 13.92
C LYS A 233 10.91 1.33 12.79
N ALA A 234 10.73 1.95 11.62
CA ALA A 234 10.22 1.30 10.43
C ALA A 234 10.97 1.78 9.19
N PHE A 235 10.75 1.08 8.07
CA PHE A 235 11.36 1.43 6.81
C PHE A 235 10.46 1.12 5.61
N ILE A 236 10.62 1.88 4.54
CA ILE A 236 10.07 1.59 3.21
C ILE A 236 11.23 1.51 2.22
N LYS A 237 11.22 0.49 1.37
CA LYS A 237 12.15 0.31 0.26
C LYS A 237 11.54 0.80 -1.05
N ARG A 238 10.29 0.42 -1.31
CA ARG A 238 9.65 0.68 -2.59
C ARG A 238 8.14 0.67 -2.49
N VAL A 239 7.47 1.50 -3.29
CA VAL A 239 6.03 1.47 -3.53
C VAL A 239 5.76 1.57 -5.01
N GLU A 240 4.90 0.71 -5.53
CA GLU A 240 4.50 0.68 -6.93
C GLU A 240 2.97 0.62 -7.06
N LEU A 241 2.44 1.41 -7.99
CA LEU A 241 1.05 1.37 -8.43
C LEU A 241 1.02 0.97 -9.90
N PHE A 242 0.18 0.00 -10.24
CA PHE A 242 0.02 -0.57 -11.58
C PHE A 242 -1.41 -0.44 -12.07
#